data_AF-A0A8C3CXM2-F1
#
_entry.id   AF-A0A8C3CXM2-F1
#
_cell.length_a   1.000
_cell.length_b   1.000
_cell.length_c   1.000
_cell.angle_alpha   90.00
_cell.angle_beta   90.00
_cell.angle_gamma   90.00
#
_symmetry.space_group_name_H-M   'P 1'
#
loop_
_entity.id
_entity.type
_entity.pdbx_description
1 polymer ?
#
loop_
_entity_poly.entity_id
_entity_poly.type
_entity_poly.pdbx_seq_one_letter_code
_entity_poly.pdbx_strand_id
1 'polypeptide(L)'
;MTDRSAFDTNVITMTRFVMEEGRRAKGTGEFTQLLNSLCTAVKAISTAVRKAGIANLYGIAGSTNVTGDQVKKLDILSNDLVINMLKSSFSTCVIVSEENKDAVIVEADKRGKYIVCIDPLDGSSNIDCLVSIGTIFGIYRKVTPEEPSGKDALQPGRNLVAAGYALYGSATMLVLATSAGGVNCFMLDPAIGEFILVDRDVKIKKKGNIYSLNEGYAKYFDPAITEYLKKKKFPEDGSSPYGGRYIGSMVADVHRTLVYGGIFLYPANSKSPKGKLRLLYECNPMAFVIEKAGGIATTGHQAILDIVPEDIHQRVPVVLGSPDDVKEYLEIVKKHSGGRAGAVWGELRVGAGRPPGAVPWGLSSGLPAARQAARLRLLALCPREGDRPCPGLRVGAEVRYWVHCTWTQGTPDQIRRRQALFSTGCLPRGVECTRFPPVPGSPHKLW
;
A
#
# COMPACT_ATOMS: atom_id res chain seq x y z
N MET A 1 -41.17 0.23 -17.71
CA MET A 1 -41.21 -1.15 -17.20
C MET A 1 -40.89 -1.08 -15.72
N THR A 2 -41.86 -1.34 -14.84
CA THR A 2 -41.64 -1.43 -13.40
C THR A 2 -40.86 -2.70 -13.11
N ASP A 3 -39.69 -2.57 -12.51
CA ASP A 3 -38.91 -3.72 -12.03
C ASP A 3 -39.78 -4.55 -11.09
N ARG A 4 -39.96 -5.83 -11.41
CA ARG A 4 -40.75 -6.81 -10.64
C ARG A 4 -39.81 -7.72 -9.85
N SER A 5 -38.68 -7.21 -9.37
CA SER A 5 -37.89 -7.92 -8.38
C SER A 5 -38.73 -8.12 -7.12
N ALA A 6 -38.79 -9.37 -6.63
CA ALA A 6 -39.49 -9.70 -5.40
C ALA A 6 -38.83 -8.96 -4.22
N PHE A 7 -39.63 -8.47 -3.27
CA PHE A 7 -39.13 -7.75 -2.09
C PHE A 7 -38.24 -8.70 -1.26
N ASP A 8 -36.93 -8.49 -1.27
CA ASP A 8 -35.98 -9.30 -0.52
C ASP A 8 -35.75 -8.69 0.88
N THR A 9 -36.37 -9.29 1.90
CA THR A 9 -36.17 -8.93 3.31
C THR A 9 -34.97 -9.61 3.95
N ASN A 10 -34.26 -10.49 3.22
CA ASN A 10 -33.16 -11.30 3.73
C ASN A 10 -31.83 -10.53 3.74
N VAL A 11 -31.74 -9.51 4.59
CA VAL A 11 -30.54 -8.68 4.73
C VAL A 11 -29.42 -9.45 5.44
N ILE A 12 -28.18 -9.30 4.95
CA ILE A 12 -26.99 -9.91 5.54
C ILE A 12 -26.23 -8.83 6.30
N THR A 13 -26.38 -8.82 7.63
CA THR A 13 -25.56 -7.98 8.50
C THR A 13 -24.17 -8.58 8.65
N MET A 14 -23.21 -7.76 9.05
CA MET A 14 -21.85 -8.21 9.34
C MET A 14 -21.84 -9.25 10.46
N THR A 15 -22.62 -9.06 11.53
CA THR A 15 -22.72 -10.03 12.61
C THR A 15 -23.22 -11.38 12.09
N ARG A 16 -24.27 -11.39 11.25
CA ARG A 16 -24.74 -12.62 10.60
C ARG A 16 -23.66 -13.26 9.73
N PHE A 17 -23.02 -12.47 8.88
CA PHE A 17 -21.95 -12.95 7.99
C PHE A 17 -20.81 -13.61 8.78
N VAL A 18 -20.30 -12.94 9.81
CA VAL A 18 -19.19 -13.43 10.64
C VAL A 18 -19.62 -14.66 11.46
N MET A 19 -20.87 -14.73 11.92
CA MET A 19 -21.40 -15.92 12.58
C MET A 19 -21.48 -17.12 11.63
N GLU A 20 -22.00 -16.93 10.42
CA GLU A 20 -22.08 -17.99 9.41
C GLU A 20 -20.68 -18.50 9.01
N GLU A 21 -19.73 -17.59 8.79
CA GLU A 21 -18.33 -17.94 8.49
C GLU A 21 -17.65 -18.63 9.69
N GLY A 22 -17.87 -18.15 10.91
CA GLY A 22 -17.36 -18.77 12.13
C GLY A 22 -17.86 -20.19 12.34
N ARG A 23 -19.13 -20.45 11.99
CA ARG A 23 -19.73 -21.80 12.01
C ARG A 23 -19.08 -22.72 10.98
N ARG A 24 -18.84 -22.24 9.76
CA ARG A 24 -18.14 -23.00 8.71
C ARG A 24 -16.72 -23.35 9.13
N ALA A 25 -16.03 -22.43 9.80
CA ALA A 25 -14.69 -22.62 10.35
C ALA A 25 -14.64 -23.47 11.64
N LYS A 26 -15.79 -23.86 12.20
CA LYS A 26 -15.91 -24.56 13.50
C LYS A 26 -15.17 -23.83 14.64
N GLY A 27 -15.22 -22.49 14.63
CA GLY A 27 -14.58 -21.65 15.62
C GLY A 27 -15.32 -21.62 16.97
N THR A 28 -14.61 -21.21 18.03
CA THR A 28 -15.16 -21.07 19.39
C THR A 28 -16.12 -19.89 19.58
N GLY A 29 -16.20 -18.97 18.60
CA GLY A 29 -16.98 -17.73 18.69
C GLY A 29 -16.19 -16.50 19.14
N GLU A 30 -15.01 -16.66 19.74
CA GLU A 30 -14.15 -15.54 20.18
C GLU A 30 -13.84 -14.56 19.03
N PHE A 31 -13.58 -15.06 17.82
CA PHE A 31 -13.35 -14.19 16.66
C PHE A 31 -14.58 -13.35 16.28
N THR A 32 -15.78 -13.94 16.41
CA THR A 32 -17.04 -13.24 16.17
C THR A 32 -17.26 -12.16 17.22
N GLN A 33 -16.98 -12.46 18.49
CA GLN A 33 -17.08 -11.50 19.58
C GLN A 33 -16.11 -10.34 19.41
N LEU A 34 -14.86 -10.62 19.03
CA LEU A 34 -13.86 -9.62 18.69
C LEU A 34 -14.35 -8.65 17.60
N LEU A 35 -14.86 -9.18 16.48
CA LEU A 35 -15.36 -8.35 15.39
C LEU A 35 -16.61 -7.55 15.78
N ASN A 36 -17.52 -8.11 16.58
CA ASN A 36 -18.69 -7.37 17.09
C ASN A 36 -18.28 -6.22 18.02
N SER A 37 -17.30 -6.42 18.91
CA SER A 37 -16.73 -5.37 19.74
C SER A 37 -16.10 -4.26 18.88
N LEU A 38 -15.37 -4.63 17.83
CA LEU A 38 -14.80 -3.68 16.89
C LEU A 38 -15.87 -2.89 16.13
N CYS A 39 -16.93 -3.54 15.64
CA CYS A 39 -18.08 -2.86 15.02
C CYS A 39 -18.71 -1.83 15.96
N THR A 40 -18.80 -2.14 17.25
CA THR A 40 -19.34 -1.23 18.26
C THR A 40 -18.45 0.01 18.42
N ALA A 41 -17.12 -0.17 18.51
CA ALA A 41 -16.17 0.94 18.53
C ALA A 41 -16.28 1.80 17.25
N VAL A 42 -16.33 1.18 16.07
CA VAL A 42 -16.45 1.87 14.79
C VAL A 42 -17.75 2.69 14.70
N LYS A 43 -18.88 2.17 15.19
CA LYS A 43 -20.15 2.93 15.23
C LYS A 43 -20.06 4.15 16.15
N ALA A 44 -19.44 3.98 17.32
CA ALA A 44 -19.23 5.08 18.27
C ALA A 44 -18.32 6.17 17.68
N ILE A 45 -17.19 5.79 17.08
CA ILE A 45 -16.27 6.72 16.39
C ILE A 45 -16.98 7.40 15.22
N SER A 46 -17.67 6.64 14.38
CA SER A 46 -18.46 7.15 13.25
C SER A 46 -19.44 8.24 13.69
N THR A 47 -20.12 8.03 14.83
CA THR A 47 -21.05 9.00 15.41
C THR A 47 -20.33 10.24 15.94
N ALA A 48 -19.18 10.08 16.60
CA ALA A 48 -18.38 11.20 17.09
C ALA A 48 -17.82 12.06 15.94
N VAL A 49 -17.28 11.42 14.89
CA VAL A 49 -16.73 12.10 13.70
C VAL A 49 -17.80 12.96 13.03
N ARG A 50 -19.03 12.45 12.86
CA ARG A 50 -20.15 13.17 12.19
C ARG A 50 -20.65 14.41 12.94
N LYS A 51 -20.32 14.55 14.21
CA LYS A 51 -20.71 15.71 15.04
C LYS A 51 -19.51 16.37 15.72
N ALA A 52 -18.30 16.13 15.23
CA ALA A 52 -17.08 16.53 15.91
C ALA A 52 -16.97 18.04 16.13
N GLY A 53 -17.37 18.85 15.14
CA GLY A 53 -17.43 20.30 15.28
C GLY A 53 -18.46 20.79 16.29
N ILE A 54 -19.60 20.11 16.40
CA ILE A 54 -20.68 20.45 17.36
C ILE A 54 -20.25 20.07 18.78
N ALA A 55 -19.56 18.94 18.93
CA ALA A 55 -19.09 18.43 20.21
C ALA A 55 -17.74 18.99 20.66
N ASN A 56 -17.20 20.02 19.98
CA ASN A 56 -15.88 20.61 20.25
C ASN A 56 -14.72 19.60 20.31
N LEU A 57 -14.83 18.56 19.47
CA LEU A 57 -13.83 17.49 19.33
C LEU A 57 -12.72 17.85 18.32
N TYR A 58 -12.79 19.02 17.69
CA TYR A 58 -11.69 19.54 16.88
C TYR A 58 -10.58 20.12 17.75
N GLY A 59 -9.39 20.19 17.14
CA GLY A 59 -8.19 20.73 17.75
C GLY A 59 -7.33 19.72 18.50
N ILE A 60 -6.19 20.23 18.95
CA ILE A 60 -5.10 19.49 19.57
C ILE A 60 -5.49 19.16 21.03
N ALA A 61 -5.14 17.96 21.48
CA ALA A 61 -5.34 17.52 22.87
C ALA A 61 -4.24 18.01 23.83
N GLY A 62 -3.20 18.67 23.31
CA GLY A 62 -2.07 19.20 24.07
C GLY A 62 -0.88 18.23 24.24
N SER A 63 -0.90 17.06 23.59
CA SER A 63 0.17 16.06 23.62
C SER A 63 0.71 15.73 22.23
N THR A 64 1.93 15.16 22.19
CA THR A 64 2.57 14.63 20.97
C THR A 64 2.70 13.12 21.12
N ASN A 65 2.32 12.35 20.10
CA ASN A 65 2.44 10.88 20.15
C ASN A 65 3.90 10.43 19.93
N VAL A 66 4.16 9.13 20.10
CA VAL A 66 5.52 8.55 19.99
C VAL A 66 6.15 8.68 18.62
N THR A 67 5.32 8.92 17.61
CA THR A 67 5.75 9.10 16.23
C THR A 67 5.97 10.55 15.82
N GLY A 68 5.73 11.49 16.74
CA GLY A 68 5.95 12.93 16.58
C GLY A 68 4.77 13.72 16.02
N ASP A 69 3.59 13.10 15.87
CA ASP A 69 2.38 13.76 15.40
C ASP A 69 1.64 14.43 16.58
N GLN A 70 1.04 15.60 16.33
CA GLN A 70 0.23 16.30 17.33
C GLN A 70 -1.10 15.56 17.53
N VAL A 71 -1.35 15.10 18.75
CA VAL A 71 -2.54 14.32 19.08
C VAL A 71 -3.77 15.21 19.06
N LYS A 72 -4.78 14.83 18.28
CA LYS A 72 -6.09 15.50 18.28
C LYS A 72 -7.03 14.83 19.28
N LYS A 73 -8.04 15.56 19.74
CA LYS A 73 -9.01 15.02 20.72
C LYS A 73 -9.74 13.77 20.22
N LEU A 74 -10.03 13.71 18.91
CA LEU A 74 -10.63 12.52 18.30
C LEU A 74 -9.69 11.31 18.28
N ASP A 75 -8.36 11.53 18.23
CA ASP A 75 -7.39 10.43 18.30
C ASP A 75 -7.45 9.77 19.69
N ILE A 76 -7.49 10.57 20.76
CA ILE A 76 -7.67 10.05 22.13
C ILE A 76 -9.00 9.31 22.28
N LEU A 77 -10.10 9.93 21.85
CA LEU A 77 -11.43 9.33 21.97
C LEU A 77 -11.52 7.98 21.24
N SER A 78 -11.03 7.94 20.00
CA SER A 78 -11.05 6.72 19.19
C SER A 78 -10.16 5.62 19.78
N ASN A 79 -8.97 5.97 20.25
CA ASN A 79 -8.07 5.05 20.92
C ASN A 79 -8.71 4.42 22.17
N ASP A 80 -9.30 5.24 23.05
CA ASP A 80 -9.95 4.79 24.28
C ASP A 80 -11.15 3.88 23.98
N LEU A 81 -11.99 4.27 23.02
CA LEU A 81 -13.15 3.47 22.61
C LEU A 81 -12.71 2.08 22.11
N VAL A 82 -11.71 2.04 21.23
CA VAL A 82 -11.19 0.79 20.68
C VAL A 82 -10.60 -0.08 21.77
N ILE A 83 -9.67 0.44 22.58
CA ILE A 83 -9.00 -0.36 23.61
C ILE A 83 -10.02 -0.95 24.60
N ASN A 84 -10.99 -0.14 25.03
CA ASN A 84 -12.03 -0.60 25.96
C ASN A 84 -12.92 -1.69 25.35
N MET A 85 -13.33 -1.54 24.09
CA MET A 85 -14.15 -2.55 23.39
C MET A 85 -13.36 -3.84 23.12
N LEU A 86 -12.08 -3.74 22.79
CA LEU A 86 -11.22 -4.89 22.56
C LEU A 86 -10.91 -5.66 23.85
N LYS A 87 -10.63 -4.97 24.96
CA LYS A 87 -10.45 -5.61 26.28
C LYS A 87 -11.72 -6.32 26.74
N SER A 88 -12.88 -5.66 26.63
CA SER A 88 -14.17 -6.25 27.02
C SER A 88 -14.70 -7.34 26.07
N SER A 89 -14.00 -7.61 24.96
CA SER A 89 -14.35 -8.70 24.05
C SER A 89 -13.97 -10.10 24.56
N PHE A 90 -13.17 -10.20 25.63
CA PHE A 90 -12.60 -11.46 26.14
C PHE A 90 -11.82 -12.27 25.09
N SER A 91 -11.43 -11.63 23.99
CA SER A 91 -10.89 -12.30 22.81
C SER A 91 -9.45 -11.87 22.51
N THR A 92 -8.94 -10.81 23.15
CA THR A 92 -7.62 -10.23 22.88
C THR A 92 -6.64 -10.45 24.04
N CYS A 93 -5.35 -10.59 23.75
CA CYS A 93 -4.29 -10.65 24.76
C CYS A 93 -3.29 -9.48 24.65
N VAL A 94 -3.06 -8.96 23.44
CA VAL A 94 -2.14 -7.86 23.16
C VAL A 94 -2.80 -6.90 22.18
N ILE A 95 -2.74 -5.61 22.46
CA ILE A 95 -3.22 -4.55 21.58
C ILE A 95 -2.04 -3.60 21.29
N VAL A 96 -1.73 -3.37 20.02
CA VAL A 96 -0.77 -2.36 19.57
C VAL A 96 -1.57 -1.25 18.91
N SER A 97 -1.45 -0.02 19.42
CA SER A 97 -2.12 1.15 18.87
C SER A 97 -1.09 2.17 18.38
N GLU A 98 -1.39 2.94 17.34
CA GLU A 98 -0.56 4.09 16.96
C GLU A 98 -0.34 5.06 18.13
N GLU A 99 -1.37 5.27 18.94
CA GLU A 99 -1.40 6.28 20.00
C GLU A 99 -0.68 5.85 21.30
N ASN A 100 -0.29 4.58 21.40
CA ASN A 100 0.35 4.02 22.59
C ASN A 100 1.81 3.64 22.30
N LYS A 101 2.73 4.14 23.13
CA LYS A 101 4.16 3.84 23.04
C LYS A 101 4.50 2.35 23.13
N ASP A 102 3.82 1.69 24.05
CA ASP A 102 4.06 0.29 24.40
C ASP A 102 2.81 -0.50 24.08
N ALA A 103 2.98 -1.78 23.74
CA ALA A 103 1.86 -2.68 23.55
C ALA A 103 1.05 -2.81 24.83
N VAL A 104 -0.27 -2.70 24.72
CA VAL A 104 -1.20 -2.87 25.84
C VAL A 104 -1.42 -4.36 26.06
N ILE A 105 -0.97 -4.85 27.22
CA ILE A 105 -1.20 -6.24 27.64
C ILE A 105 -2.55 -6.31 28.35
N VAL A 106 -3.43 -7.20 27.88
CA VAL A 106 -4.77 -7.37 28.45
C VAL A 106 -4.68 -8.13 29.77
N GLU A 107 -5.50 -7.71 30.74
CA GLU A 107 -5.60 -8.29 32.07
C GLU A 107 -6.06 -9.75 32.02
N ALA A 108 -5.53 -10.61 32.90
CA ALA A 108 -5.65 -12.07 32.80
C ALA A 108 -7.11 -12.58 32.75
N ASP A 109 -8.03 -11.91 33.44
CA ASP A 109 -9.47 -12.22 33.49
C ASP A 109 -10.22 -11.88 32.18
N LYS A 110 -9.60 -11.08 31.30
CA LYS A 110 -10.18 -10.60 30.02
C LYS A 110 -9.42 -11.09 28.80
N ARG A 111 -8.41 -11.96 28.99
CA ARG A 111 -7.56 -12.44 27.89
C ARG A 111 -8.30 -13.40 26.98
N GLY A 112 -8.10 -13.22 25.67
CA GLY A 112 -8.32 -14.25 24.67
C GLY A 112 -7.06 -14.53 23.86
N LYS A 113 -7.20 -15.15 22.68
CA LYS A 113 -6.07 -15.64 21.88
C LYS A 113 -5.61 -14.73 20.72
N TYR A 114 -6.24 -13.57 20.55
CA TYR A 114 -5.96 -12.67 19.43
C TYR A 114 -5.08 -11.49 19.83
N ILE A 115 -4.30 -11.03 18.87
CA ILE A 115 -3.49 -9.83 18.94
C ILE A 115 -4.04 -8.85 17.93
N VAL A 116 -4.25 -7.60 18.32
CA VAL A 116 -4.83 -6.58 17.46
C VAL A 116 -3.85 -5.42 17.31
N CYS A 117 -3.44 -5.14 16.08
CA CYS A 117 -2.68 -3.94 15.72
C CYS A 117 -3.65 -2.96 15.07
N ILE A 118 -3.74 -1.73 15.57
CA ILE A 118 -4.77 -0.78 15.15
C ILE A 118 -4.25 0.66 15.02
N ASP A 119 -4.68 1.33 13.97
CA ASP A 119 -4.69 2.78 13.87
C ASP A 119 -6.12 3.22 14.18
N PRO A 120 -6.36 3.86 15.34
CA PRO A 120 -7.70 4.22 15.77
C PRO A 120 -8.30 5.32 14.88
N LEU A 121 -7.48 6.21 14.29
CA LEU A 121 -7.95 7.33 13.47
C LEU A 121 -6.94 7.79 12.39
N ASP A 122 -6.86 7.04 11.29
CA ASP A 122 -6.05 7.37 10.12
C ASP A 122 -6.56 8.65 9.44
N GLY A 123 -5.61 9.47 8.99
CA GLY A 123 -5.88 10.75 8.34
C GLY A 123 -6.22 11.85 9.34
N SER A 124 -5.74 11.77 10.59
CA SER A 124 -6.00 12.78 11.62
C SER A 124 -5.72 14.22 11.17
N SER A 125 -4.69 14.45 10.33
CA SER A 125 -4.38 15.75 9.72
C SER A 125 -5.55 16.36 8.93
N ASN A 126 -6.43 15.52 8.40
CA ASN A 126 -7.56 15.85 7.55
C ASN A 126 -8.89 16.06 8.31
N ILE A 127 -8.88 15.92 9.65
CA ILE A 127 -10.08 16.08 10.49
C ILE A 127 -10.69 17.48 10.37
N ASP A 128 -9.88 18.53 10.52
CA ASP A 128 -10.39 19.90 10.63
C ASP A 128 -10.93 20.44 9.30
N CYS A 129 -10.52 19.85 8.17
CA CYS A 129 -11.02 20.18 6.83
C CYS A 129 -12.13 19.22 6.33
N LEU A 130 -12.66 18.36 7.21
CA LEU A 130 -13.79 17.45 6.93
C LEU A 130 -13.54 16.48 5.77
N VAL A 131 -12.27 16.18 5.49
CA VAL A 131 -11.90 15.16 4.51
C VAL A 131 -12.09 13.77 5.13
N SER A 132 -12.25 12.74 4.30
CA SER A 132 -12.46 11.37 4.77
C SER A 132 -11.28 10.87 5.60
N ILE A 133 -11.61 10.20 6.71
CA ILE A 133 -10.68 9.59 7.68
C ILE A 133 -11.14 8.16 7.97
N GLY A 134 -10.46 7.41 8.83
CA GLY A 134 -10.83 6.01 9.06
C GLY A 134 -10.15 5.36 10.26
N THR A 135 -10.42 4.07 10.46
CA THR A 135 -9.77 3.23 11.48
C THR A 135 -9.22 2.00 10.76
N ILE A 136 -7.97 1.62 11.00
CA ILE A 136 -7.32 0.50 10.30
C ILE A 136 -6.95 -0.58 11.31
N PHE A 137 -7.23 -1.84 11.03
CA PHE A 137 -6.95 -2.93 11.98
C PHE A 137 -6.38 -4.19 11.32
N GLY A 138 -5.44 -4.83 12.00
CA GLY A 138 -4.91 -6.15 11.69
C GLY A 138 -5.04 -7.07 12.90
N ILE A 139 -5.48 -8.31 12.67
CA ILE A 139 -5.71 -9.31 13.70
C ILE A 139 -4.80 -10.50 13.45
N TYR A 140 -3.97 -10.83 14.44
CA TYR A 140 -3.12 -12.02 14.48
C TYR A 140 -3.62 -12.98 15.55
N ARG A 141 -3.21 -14.25 15.45
CA ARG A 141 -3.33 -15.20 16.55
C ARG A 141 -2.03 -15.23 17.34
N LYS A 142 -2.11 -15.32 18.66
CA LYS A 142 -0.93 -15.60 19.49
C LYS A 142 -0.41 -17.01 19.18
N VAL A 143 0.89 -17.13 18.94
CA VAL A 143 1.55 -18.40 18.55
C VAL A 143 2.45 -18.97 19.64
N THR A 144 2.82 -18.15 20.61
CA THR A 144 3.72 -18.45 21.73
C THR A 144 2.93 -19.02 22.92
N PRO A 145 3.49 -19.98 23.69
CA PRO A 145 2.89 -20.45 24.94
C PRO A 145 3.17 -19.53 26.14
N GLU A 146 4.14 -18.63 26.06
CA GLU A 146 4.56 -17.74 27.17
C GLU A 146 3.50 -16.68 27.51
N GLU A 147 3.71 -15.94 28.60
CA GLU A 147 2.86 -14.79 28.95
C GLU A 147 2.81 -13.76 27.79
N PRO A 148 1.63 -13.18 27.49
CA PRO A 148 1.49 -12.21 26.41
C PRO A 148 2.42 -11.00 26.58
N SER A 149 3.11 -10.63 25.51
CA SER A 149 4.02 -9.49 25.48
C SER A 149 3.97 -8.75 24.13
N GLY A 150 4.52 -7.54 24.07
CA GLY A 150 4.61 -6.78 22.81
C GLY A 150 5.35 -7.52 21.69
N LYS A 151 6.22 -8.48 22.03
CA LYS A 151 6.92 -9.33 21.05
C LYS A 151 5.98 -10.22 20.25
N ASP A 152 4.83 -10.57 20.82
CA ASP A 152 3.85 -11.41 20.12
C ASP A 152 3.22 -10.70 18.92
N ALA A 153 3.26 -9.36 18.89
CA ALA A 153 2.78 -8.55 17.78
C ALA A 153 3.81 -8.41 16.63
N LEU A 154 5.08 -8.79 16.87
CA LEU A 154 6.17 -8.73 15.88
C LEU A 154 6.10 -9.95 14.93
N GLN A 155 4.96 -10.09 14.26
CA GLN A 155 4.71 -11.13 13.28
C GLN A 155 4.65 -10.54 11.87
N PRO A 156 5.12 -11.26 10.84
CA PRO A 156 4.94 -10.83 9.46
C PRO A 156 3.46 -10.75 9.11
N GLY A 157 3.08 -9.81 8.24
CA GLY A 157 1.70 -9.62 7.81
C GLY A 157 1.06 -10.87 7.18
N ARG A 158 1.86 -11.83 6.70
CA ARG A 158 1.39 -13.16 6.27
C ARG A 158 0.64 -13.93 7.34
N ASN A 159 0.87 -13.64 8.62
CA ASN A 159 0.23 -14.32 9.75
C ASN A 159 -1.11 -13.69 10.15
N LEU A 160 -1.56 -12.64 9.46
CA LEU A 160 -2.87 -12.04 9.70
C LEU A 160 -3.98 -13.08 9.49
N VAL A 161 -4.84 -13.26 10.49
CA VAL A 161 -6.04 -14.09 10.37
C VAL A 161 -7.20 -13.29 9.76
N ALA A 162 -7.20 -11.98 9.98
CA ALA A 162 -8.08 -11.01 9.35
C ALA A 162 -7.48 -9.60 9.43
N ALA A 163 -7.89 -8.74 8.52
CA ALA A 163 -7.55 -7.33 8.54
C ALA A 163 -8.62 -6.53 7.81
N GLY A 164 -8.64 -5.23 8.04
CA GLY A 164 -9.64 -4.38 7.45
C GLY A 164 -9.48 -2.93 7.86
N TYR A 165 -10.48 -2.15 7.47
CA TYR A 165 -10.58 -0.75 7.86
C TYR A 165 -12.03 -0.29 7.87
N ALA A 166 -12.32 0.69 8.72
CA ALA A 166 -13.51 1.51 8.64
C ALA A 166 -13.16 2.82 7.91
N LEU A 167 -13.93 3.19 6.90
CA LEU A 167 -13.84 4.47 6.21
C LEU A 167 -14.99 5.36 6.68
N TYR A 168 -14.68 6.51 7.28
CA TYR A 168 -15.62 7.55 7.64
C TYR A 168 -15.67 8.60 6.52
N GLY A 169 -16.25 8.21 5.38
CA GLY A 169 -16.44 9.07 4.22
C GLY A 169 -17.84 9.67 4.14
N SER A 170 -18.33 9.87 2.92
CA SER A 170 -19.73 10.26 2.68
C SER A 170 -20.73 9.25 3.28
N ALA A 171 -20.36 7.97 3.30
CA ALA A 171 -20.97 6.91 4.10
C ALA A 171 -19.91 6.26 4.99
N THR A 172 -20.32 5.57 6.06
CA THR A 172 -19.40 4.72 6.82
C THR A 172 -19.37 3.33 6.18
N MET A 173 -18.19 2.92 5.72
CA MET A 173 -17.94 1.58 5.19
C MET A 173 -17.00 0.83 6.12
N LEU A 174 -17.24 -0.45 6.34
CA LEU A 174 -16.33 -1.36 7.00
C LEU A 174 -15.91 -2.44 6.00
N VAL A 175 -14.62 -2.47 5.67
CA VAL A 175 -14.05 -3.45 4.75
C VAL A 175 -13.34 -4.52 5.58
N LEU A 176 -13.70 -5.78 5.35
CA LEU A 176 -13.13 -6.93 6.07
C LEU A 176 -12.54 -7.94 5.07
N ALA A 177 -11.27 -8.27 5.27
CA ALA A 177 -10.59 -9.39 4.63
C ALA A 177 -10.24 -10.45 5.68
N THR A 178 -10.40 -11.73 5.33
CA THR A 178 -10.02 -12.85 6.22
C THR A 178 -9.03 -13.79 5.54
N SER A 179 -8.27 -14.54 6.33
CA SER A 179 -7.28 -15.50 5.85
C SER A 179 -7.91 -16.64 5.03
N ALA A 180 -9.11 -17.09 5.40
CA ALA A 180 -9.84 -18.15 4.72
C ALA A 180 -10.75 -17.64 3.58
N GLY A 181 -11.11 -16.36 3.59
CA GLY A 181 -12.06 -15.76 2.65
C GLY A 181 -11.48 -14.71 1.72
N GLY A 182 -12.37 -14.01 1.03
CA GLY A 182 -12.08 -12.83 0.22
C GLY A 182 -12.27 -11.52 0.99
N VAL A 183 -12.44 -10.43 0.25
CA VAL A 183 -12.70 -9.09 0.79
C VAL A 183 -14.19 -8.79 0.68
N ASN A 184 -14.81 -8.27 1.73
CA ASN A 184 -16.22 -7.90 1.73
C ASN A 184 -16.40 -6.50 2.31
N CYS A 185 -17.34 -5.73 1.76
CA CYS A 185 -17.65 -4.37 2.19
C CYS A 185 -19.03 -4.34 2.85
N PHE A 186 -19.09 -3.76 4.04
CA PHE A 186 -20.33 -3.58 4.79
C PHE A 186 -20.56 -2.09 5.04
N MET A 187 -21.71 -1.58 4.62
CA MET A 187 -22.09 -0.19 4.84
C MET A 187 -22.89 -0.06 6.12
N LEU A 188 -22.59 0.95 6.94
CA LEU A 188 -23.37 1.26 8.13
C LEU A 188 -24.70 1.88 7.72
N ASP A 189 -25.81 1.25 8.09
CA ASP A 189 -27.12 1.90 8.15
C ASP A 189 -27.20 2.70 9.46
N PRO A 190 -27.24 4.05 9.40
CA PRO A 190 -27.27 4.87 10.62
C PRO A 190 -28.61 4.81 11.38
N ALA A 191 -29.70 4.41 10.72
CA ALA A 191 -31.03 4.40 11.33
C ALA A 191 -31.19 3.22 12.31
N ILE A 192 -30.68 2.05 11.94
CA ILE A 192 -30.73 0.84 12.77
C ILE A 192 -29.40 0.51 13.45
N GLY A 193 -28.30 1.14 13.03
CA GLY A 193 -26.98 0.92 13.61
C GLY A 193 -26.36 -0.43 13.24
N GLU A 194 -26.62 -0.92 12.03
CA GLU A 194 -26.13 -2.21 11.54
C GLU A 194 -25.23 -2.05 10.31
N PHE A 195 -24.19 -2.87 10.23
CA PHE A 195 -23.34 -2.98 9.05
C PHE A 195 -23.94 -3.99 8.09
N ILE A 196 -24.41 -3.54 6.93
CA ILE A 196 -25.07 -4.37 5.92
C ILE A 196 -24.09 -4.68 4.79
N LEU A 197 -24.00 -5.94 4.38
CA LEU A 197 -23.17 -6.35 3.25
C LEU A 197 -23.66 -5.70 1.95
N VAL A 198 -22.80 -4.91 1.31
CA VAL A 198 -23.10 -4.23 0.04
C VAL A 198 -22.25 -4.73 -1.12
N ASP A 199 -21.01 -5.15 -0.85
CA ASP A 199 -20.14 -5.77 -1.87
C ASP A 199 -19.52 -7.06 -1.32
N ARG A 200 -19.71 -8.16 -2.05
CA ARG A 200 -19.20 -9.49 -1.70
C ARG A 200 -18.03 -9.89 -2.58
N ASP A 201 -17.01 -10.50 -1.97
CA ASP A 201 -15.80 -11.01 -2.64
C ASP A 201 -15.16 -10.02 -3.63
N VAL A 202 -14.92 -8.80 -3.15
CA VAL A 202 -14.35 -7.69 -3.93
C VAL A 202 -13.02 -8.08 -4.54
N LYS A 203 -12.87 -7.83 -5.84
CA LYS A 203 -11.63 -7.99 -6.60
C LYS A 203 -11.19 -6.67 -7.21
N ILE A 204 -9.92 -6.35 -7.06
CA ILE A 204 -9.32 -5.17 -7.68
C ILE A 204 -9.13 -5.41 -9.19
N LYS A 205 -9.31 -4.36 -10.00
CA LYS A 205 -9.03 -4.43 -11.44
C LYS A 205 -7.55 -4.75 -11.69
N LYS A 206 -7.25 -5.47 -12.77
CA LYS A 206 -5.88 -5.83 -13.15
C LYS A 206 -4.99 -4.61 -13.46
N LYS A 207 -5.57 -3.62 -14.14
CA LYS A 207 -4.97 -2.32 -14.44
C LYS A 207 -6.01 -1.22 -14.19
N GLY A 208 -5.59 -0.11 -13.61
CA GLY A 208 -6.43 1.08 -13.45
C GLY A 208 -5.98 2.23 -14.35
N ASN A 209 -6.44 3.43 -14.01
CA ASN A 209 -6.15 4.68 -14.71
C ASN A 209 -5.94 5.85 -13.74
N ILE A 210 -5.61 5.56 -12.48
CA ILE A 210 -5.39 6.53 -11.41
C ILE A 210 -4.06 6.22 -10.74
N TYR A 211 -3.26 7.26 -10.51
CA TYR A 211 -2.13 7.18 -9.58
C TYR A 211 -2.39 8.09 -8.38
N SER A 212 -1.94 7.65 -7.21
CA SER A 212 -2.15 8.35 -5.95
C SER A 212 -0.87 8.47 -5.15
N LEU A 213 -0.36 9.69 -5.03
CA LEU A 213 0.88 10.02 -4.34
C LEU A 213 0.93 11.54 -4.09
N ASN A 214 1.58 11.95 -3.00
CA ASN A 214 1.82 13.37 -2.70
C ASN A 214 2.97 13.93 -3.55
N GLU A 215 2.64 14.56 -4.68
CA GLU A 215 3.65 15.15 -5.57
C GLU A 215 4.41 16.36 -4.99
N GLY A 216 3.99 16.89 -3.83
CA GLY A 216 4.76 17.90 -3.09
C GLY A 216 6.15 17.40 -2.67
N TYR A 217 6.37 16.08 -2.65
CA TYR A 217 7.67 15.46 -2.41
C TYR A 217 8.53 15.26 -3.68
N ALA A 218 8.15 15.81 -4.84
CA ALA A 218 8.84 15.63 -6.11
C ALA A 218 10.37 15.84 -6.04
N LYS A 219 10.83 16.84 -5.26
CA LYS A 219 12.25 17.12 -5.05
C LYS A 219 13.03 15.97 -4.38
N TYR A 220 12.33 15.10 -3.65
CA TYR A 220 12.92 14.07 -2.78
C TYR A 220 12.70 12.65 -3.29
N PHE A 221 11.96 12.47 -4.39
CA PHE A 221 11.71 11.16 -4.96
C PHE A 221 12.97 10.54 -5.54
N ASP A 222 13.04 9.21 -5.43
CA ASP A 222 14.04 8.45 -6.17
C ASP A 222 13.77 8.50 -7.68
N PRO A 223 14.77 8.14 -8.50
CA PRO A 223 14.63 8.15 -9.96
C PRO A 223 13.51 7.24 -10.50
N ALA A 224 13.20 6.12 -9.82
CA ALA A 224 12.19 5.18 -10.29
C ALA A 224 10.77 5.75 -10.13
N ILE A 225 10.48 6.40 -9.00
CA ILE A 225 9.22 7.13 -8.80
C ILE A 225 9.09 8.26 -9.82
N THR A 226 10.16 9.01 -10.04
CA THR A 226 10.16 10.12 -11.01
C THR A 226 9.88 9.63 -12.43
N GLU A 227 10.52 8.53 -12.86
CA GLU A 227 10.27 7.91 -14.16
C GLU A 227 8.84 7.36 -14.27
N TYR A 228 8.34 6.68 -13.23
CA TYR A 228 6.98 6.15 -13.21
C TYR A 228 5.94 7.27 -13.36
N LEU A 229 6.06 8.36 -12.58
CA LEU A 229 5.15 9.51 -12.67
C LEU A 229 5.22 10.18 -14.05
N LYS A 230 6.41 10.30 -14.64
CA LYS A 230 6.56 10.82 -16.01
C LYS A 230 5.77 9.97 -17.00
N LYS A 231 5.89 8.64 -16.94
CA LYS A 231 5.13 7.71 -17.81
C LYS A 231 3.62 7.81 -17.61
N LYS A 232 3.15 7.98 -16.36
CA LYS A 232 1.71 8.13 -16.08
C LYS A 232 1.13 9.45 -16.62
N LYS A 233 1.93 10.52 -16.65
CA LYS A 233 1.51 11.85 -17.14
C LYS A 233 1.68 12.04 -18.65
N PHE A 234 2.73 11.46 -19.20
CA PHE A 234 3.13 11.58 -20.60
C PHE A 234 3.33 10.19 -21.21
N PRO A 235 2.26 9.39 -21.36
CA PRO A 235 2.35 8.07 -21.97
C PRO A 235 2.84 8.17 -23.43
N GLU A 236 3.85 7.38 -23.78
CA GLU A 236 4.47 7.36 -25.11
C GLU A 236 3.78 6.36 -26.07
N ASP A 237 2.90 5.51 -25.55
CA ASP A 237 2.15 4.49 -26.30
C ASP A 237 0.83 5.01 -26.92
N GLY A 238 0.58 6.31 -26.81
CA GLY A 238 -0.64 6.97 -27.30
C GLY A 238 -1.87 6.80 -26.40
N SER A 239 -1.75 6.14 -25.25
CA SER A 239 -2.83 6.04 -24.26
C SER A 239 -3.11 7.38 -23.57
N SER A 240 -4.28 7.51 -22.93
CA SER A 240 -4.58 8.71 -22.14
C SER A 240 -3.76 8.75 -20.84
N PRO A 241 -3.30 9.93 -20.39
CA PRO A 241 -2.67 10.08 -19.09
C PRO A 241 -3.56 9.57 -17.95
N TYR A 242 -2.92 9.07 -16.88
CA TYR A 242 -3.65 8.67 -15.68
C TYR A 242 -4.13 9.90 -14.92
N GLY A 243 -5.28 9.78 -14.27
CA GLY A 243 -5.77 10.80 -13.34
C GLY A 243 -4.95 10.83 -12.05
N GLY A 244 -4.45 12.00 -11.66
CA GLY A 244 -3.88 12.20 -10.33
C GLY A 244 -4.99 12.33 -9.28
N ARG A 245 -4.94 11.52 -8.21
CA ARG A 245 -5.83 11.64 -7.06
C ARG A 245 -5.05 11.44 -5.77
N TYR A 246 -5.12 12.37 -4.84
CA TYR A 246 -4.49 12.22 -3.54
C TYR A 246 -5.35 12.91 -2.48
N ILE A 247 -6.06 12.11 -1.68
CA ILE A 247 -6.95 12.60 -0.62
C ILE A 247 -6.12 12.98 0.61
N GLY A 248 -5.02 12.25 0.86
CA GLY A 248 -4.12 12.51 1.97
C GLY A 248 -4.47 11.75 3.25
N SER A 249 -5.46 10.86 3.21
CA SER A 249 -5.76 9.86 4.23
C SER A 249 -5.61 8.48 3.61
N MET A 250 -4.77 7.61 4.20
CA MET A 250 -4.40 6.33 3.59
C MET A 250 -5.64 5.48 3.30
N VAL A 251 -6.56 5.38 4.27
CA VAL A 251 -7.80 4.63 4.17
C VAL A 251 -8.66 5.05 2.97
N ALA A 252 -8.76 6.35 2.68
CA ALA A 252 -9.57 6.86 1.59
C ALA A 252 -8.91 6.63 0.23
N ASP A 253 -7.59 6.84 0.14
CA ASP A 253 -6.84 6.60 -1.09
C ASP A 253 -6.76 5.10 -1.41
N VAL A 254 -6.54 4.23 -0.42
CA VAL A 254 -6.55 2.77 -0.58
C VAL A 254 -7.93 2.24 -0.91
N HIS A 255 -9.00 2.73 -0.26
CA HIS A 255 -10.36 2.30 -0.58
C HIS A 255 -10.72 2.61 -2.04
N ARG A 256 -10.42 3.83 -2.51
CA ARG A 256 -10.60 4.16 -3.94
C ARG A 256 -9.76 3.24 -4.84
N THR A 257 -8.54 2.93 -4.44
CA THR A 257 -7.64 2.04 -5.20
C THR A 257 -8.21 0.63 -5.29
N LEU A 258 -8.80 0.11 -4.20
CA LEU A 258 -9.46 -1.18 -4.15
C LEU A 258 -10.65 -1.25 -5.12
N VAL A 259 -11.53 -0.25 -5.09
CA VAL A 259 -12.81 -0.28 -5.82
C VAL A 259 -12.66 0.16 -7.29
N TYR A 260 -11.82 1.16 -7.57
CA TYR A 260 -11.65 1.68 -8.93
C TYR A 260 -10.46 1.11 -9.68
N GLY A 261 -9.51 0.50 -8.98
CA GLY A 261 -8.20 0.12 -9.51
C GLY A 261 -7.23 1.30 -9.56
N GLY A 262 -6.02 1.02 -10.02
CA GLY A 262 -4.92 1.98 -10.09
C GLY A 262 -3.88 1.70 -9.02
N ILE A 263 -3.10 2.71 -8.64
CA ILE A 263 -1.96 2.55 -7.74
C ILE A 263 -1.90 3.65 -6.69
N PHE A 264 -1.60 3.27 -5.45
CA PHE A 264 -1.25 4.16 -4.34
C PHE A 264 0.22 4.00 -4.00
N LEU A 265 0.94 5.12 -3.83
CA LEU A 265 2.35 5.15 -3.52
C LEU A 265 2.64 6.12 -2.36
N TYR A 266 3.27 5.58 -1.33
CA TYR A 266 3.97 6.30 -0.28
C TYR A 266 5.42 5.78 -0.19
N PRO A 267 6.27 6.11 -1.18
CA PRO A 267 7.62 5.56 -1.27
C PRO A 267 8.54 6.12 -0.18
N ALA A 268 9.73 5.52 -0.07
CA ALA A 268 10.85 6.15 0.61
C ALA A 268 11.19 7.48 -0.09
N ASN A 269 11.74 8.41 0.66
CA ASN A 269 12.33 9.61 0.08
C ASN A 269 13.57 10.02 0.89
N SER A 270 14.33 11.00 0.41
CA SER A 270 15.58 11.41 1.07
C SER A 270 15.41 11.97 2.49
N LYS A 271 14.21 12.46 2.86
CA LYS A 271 13.87 12.89 4.22
C LYS A 271 13.34 11.76 5.10
N SER A 272 12.76 10.72 4.49
CA SER A 272 12.15 9.58 5.17
C SER A 272 12.56 8.29 4.47
N PRO A 273 13.79 7.79 4.71
CA PRO A 273 14.33 6.63 4.00
C PRO A 273 13.55 5.34 4.24
N LYS A 274 12.88 5.24 5.39
CA LYS A 274 11.99 4.11 5.74
C LYS A 274 10.50 4.41 5.43
N GLY A 275 10.19 5.43 4.63
CA GLY A 275 8.82 5.88 4.43
C GLY A 275 8.22 6.58 5.66
N LYS A 276 6.91 6.85 5.61
CA LYS A 276 6.16 7.48 6.72
C LYS A 276 5.23 6.49 7.45
N LEU A 277 4.58 5.60 6.69
CA LEU A 277 3.52 4.72 7.18
C LEU A 277 4.10 3.56 8.01
N ARG A 278 3.36 3.13 9.05
CA ARG A 278 3.77 2.13 10.03
C ARG A 278 3.33 0.74 9.62
N LEU A 279 4.23 -0.22 9.79
CA LEU A 279 4.10 -1.56 9.26
C LEU A 279 2.90 -2.31 9.86
N LEU A 280 2.76 -2.31 11.19
CA LEU A 280 1.83 -3.21 11.88
C LEU A 280 0.35 -2.84 11.73
N TYR A 281 0.04 -1.54 11.71
CA TYR A 281 -1.32 -1.04 11.81
C TYR A 281 -1.77 -0.17 10.63
N GLU A 282 -0.88 0.18 9.68
CA GLU A 282 -1.24 0.83 8.41
C GLU A 282 -0.92 -0.10 7.23
N CYS A 283 0.36 -0.46 7.07
CA CYS A 283 0.84 -1.14 5.85
C CYS A 283 0.38 -2.59 5.76
N ASN A 284 0.56 -3.39 6.81
CA ASN A 284 0.18 -4.81 6.81
C ASN A 284 -1.32 -5.02 6.61
N PRO A 285 -2.23 -4.31 7.33
CA PRO A 285 -3.67 -4.44 7.09
C PRO A 285 -4.08 -4.12 5.66
N MET A 286 -3.58 -3.01 5.10
CA MET A 286 -3.91 -2.58 3.74
C MET A 286 -3.33 -3.52 2.69
N ALA A 287 -2.09 -3.98 2.88
CA ALA A 287 -1.47 -4.98 2.01
C ALA A 287 -2.25 -6.29 2.01
N PHE A 288 -2.72 -6.75 3.17
CA PHE A 288 -3.52 -7.96 3.31
C PHE A 288 -4.85 -7.84 2.55
N VAL A 289 -5.56 -6.73 2.71
CA VAL A 289 -6.79 -6.46 1.95
C VAL A 289 -6.54 -6.48 0.44
N ILE A 290 -5.50 -5.78 -0.02
CA ILE A 290 -5.17 -5.67 -1.45
C ILE A 290 -4.80 -7.03 -2.05
N GLU A 291 -3.97 -7.82 -1.37
CA GLU A 291 -3.60 -9.15 -1.85
C GLU A 291 -4.81 -10.10 -1.89
N LYS A 292 -5.69 -10.05 -0.88
CA LYS A 292 -6.95 -10.82 -0.87
C LYS A 292 -7.92 -10.42 -1.98
N ALA A 293 -7.85 -9.17 -2.44
CA ALA A 293 -8.57 -8.69 -3.61
C ALA A 293 -7.88 -9.02 -4.95
N GLY A 294 -6.69 -9.63 -4.93
CA GLY A 294 -5.92 -10.01 -6.13
C GLY A 294 -4.98 -8.93 -6.66
N GLY A 295 -4.65 -7.93 -5.83
CA GLY A 295 -3.66 -6.89 -6.11
C GLY A 295 -2.27 -7.25 -5.58
N ILE A 296 -1.37 -6.27 -5.59
CA ILE A 296 0.01 -6.39 -5.11
C ILE A 296 0.31 -5.26 -4.13
N ALA A 297 1.08 -5.56 -3.08
CA ALA A 297 1.58 -4.58 -2.11
C ALA A 297 3.07 -4.83 -1.81
N THR A 298 3.91 -3.81 -2.03
CA THR A 298 5.37 -3.91 -2.03
C THR A 298 6.03 -2.65 -1.47
N THR A 299 7.24 -2.78 -0.96
CA THR A 299 8.12 -1.62 -0.64
C THR A 299 8.85 -1.08 -1.88
N GLY A 300 8.71 -1.76 -3.03
CA GLY A 300 9.57 -1.61 -4.21
C GLY A 300 10.64 -2.69 -4.30
N HIS A 301 11.03 -3.30 -3.17
CA HIS A 301 12.08 -4.33 -3.11
C HIS A 301 11.63 -5.64 -2.46
N GLN A 302 10.62 -5.61 -1.60
CA GLN A 302 10.06 -6.80 -0.94
C GLN A 302 8.55 -6.64 -0.78
N ALA A 303 7.81 -7.75 -0.77
CA ALA A 303 6.39 -7.71 -0.48
C ALA A 303 6.16 -7.30 0.98
N ILE A 304 5.16 -6.44 1.22
CA ILE A 304 4.94 -5.84 2.56
C ILE A 304 4.65 -6.91 3.61
N LEU A 305 3.83 -7.90 3.27
CA LEU A 305 3.40 -8.93 4.22
C LEU A 305 4.53 -9.88 4.65
N ASP A 306 5.61 -9.97 3.87
CA ASP A 306 6.75 -10.85 4.16
C ASP A 306 7.78 -10.20 5.11
N ILE A 307 7.61 -8.91 5.44
CA ILE A 307 8.50 -8.20 6.35
C ILE A 307 8.27 -8.69 7.77
N VAL A 308 9.32 -9.20 8.41
CA VAL A 308 9.32 -9.49 9.84
C VAL A 308 9.58 -8.18 10.59
N PRO A 309 8.64 -7.70 11.42
CA PRO A 309 8.80 -6.45 12.16
C PRO A 309 9.89 -6.57 13.25
N GLU A 310 10.73 -5.55 13.38
CA GLU A 310 11.71 -5.42 14.47
C GLU A 310 11.19 -4.53 15.61
N ASP A 311 10.23 -3.66 15.32
CA ASP A 311 9.65 -2.69 16.24
C ASP A 311 8.15 -2.50 15.95
N ILE A 312 7.35 -2.28 16.99
CA ILE A 312 5.89 -2.17 16.85
C ILE A 312 5.44 -0.91 16.10
N HIS A 313 6.29 0.13 16.03
CA HIS A 313 6.07 1.37 15.29
C HIS A 313 7.01 1.50 14.08
N GLN A 314 7.59 0.39 13.61
CA GLN A 314 8.46 0.37 12.43
C GLN A 314 7.77 0.96 11.21
N ARG A 315 8.44 1.91 10.53
CA ARG A 315 7.98 2.48 9.26
C ARG A 315 8.49 1.69 8.06
N VAL A 316 7.68 1.63 7.01
CA VAL A 316 8.08 1.08 5.71
C VAL A 316 7.56 1.92 4.54
N PRO A 317 8.27 1.95 3.40
CA PRO A 317 7.70 2.41 2.13
C PRO A 317 6.55 1.52 1.68
N VAL A 318 5.55 2.11 1.02
CA VAL A 318 4.36 1.39 0.55
C VAL A 318 4.05 1.74 -0.89
N VAL A 319 3.86 0.72 -1.72
CA VAL A 319 3.25 0.80 -3.04
C VAL A 319 2.26 -0.35 -3.17
N LEU A 320 1.00 -0.04 -3.45
CA LEU A 320 -0.05 -1.04 -3.55
C LEU A 320 -1.10 -0.70 -4.61
N GLY A 321 -1.79 -1.73 -5.11
CA GLY A 321 -2.95 -1.56 -5.97
C GLY A 321 -3.06 -2.63 -7.06
N SER A 322 -3.53 -2.21 -8.22
CA SER A 322 -3.74 -3.03 -9.40
C SER A 322 -2.43 -3.74 -9.81
N PRO A 323 -2.46 -5.06 -10.04
CA PRO A 323 -1.25 -5.86 -10.22
C PRO A 323 -0.42 -5.41 -11.42
N ASP A 324 -1.03 -4.97 -12.52
CA ASP A 324 -0.28 -4.56 -13.71
C ASP A 324 0.40 -3.20 -13.52
N ASP A 325 -0.25 -2.26 -12.81
CA ASP A 325 0.34 -0.97 -12.47
C ASP A 325 1.51 -1.12 -11.49
N VAL A 326 1.36 -1.96 -10.47
CA VAL A 326 2.43 -2.22 -9.49
C VAL A 326 3.61 -2.96 -10.13
N LYS A 327 3.37 -3.92 -11.04
CA LYS A 327 4.44 -4.59 -11.80
C LYS A 327 5.19 -3.62 -12.70
N GLU A 328 4.50 -2.72 -13.39
CA GLU A 328 5.15 -1.69 -14.20
C GLU A 328 6.08 -0.82 -13.33
N TYR A 329 5.63 -0.41 -12.15
CA TYR A 329 6.47 0.30 -11.19
C TYR A 329 7.69 -0.54 -10.77
N LEU A 330 7.51 -1.82 -10.42
CA LEU A 330 8.59 -2.72 -10.01
C LEU A 330 9.65 -2.93 -11.11
N GLU A 331 9.26 -3.02 -12.38
CA GLU A 331 10.22 -3.11 -13.49
C GLU A 331 11.07 -1.83 -13.61
N ILE A 332 10.48 -0.67 -13.35
CA ILE A 332 11.23 0.60 -13.30
C ILE A 332 12.18 0.61 -12.09
N VAL A 333 11.73 0.18 -10.90
CA VAL A 333 12.60 0.05 -9.73
C VAL A 333 13.78 -0.86 -10.04
N LYS A 334 13.55 -2.00 -10.70
CA LYS A 334 14.60 -2.95 -11.11
C LYS A 334 15.59 -2.33 -12.09
N LYS A 335 15.10 -1.56 -13.08
CA LYS A 335 15.93 -0.82 -14.03
C LYS A 335 16.88 0.16 -13.32
N HIS A 336 16.39 0.89 -12.31
CA HIS A 336 17.20 1.84 -11.54
C HIS A 336 18.08 1.17 -10.46
N SER A 337 17.73 -0.04 -10.03
CA SER A 337 18.54 -0.85 -9.10
C SER A 337 19.72 -1.54 -9.82
N GLY A 338 19.65 -1.70 -11.15
CA GLY A 338 20.61 -2.37 -12.03
C GLY A 338 21.99 -1.70 -12.24
N GLY A 339 22.53 -1.09 -11.19
CA GLY A 339 23.96 -0.79 -11.02
C GLY A 339 24.57 -1.36 -9.74
N ARG A 340 23.76 -1.93 -8.83
CA ARG A 340 24.20 -2.58 -7.59
C ARG A 340 23.24 -3.72 -7.23
N ALA A 341 23.80 -4.91 -7.01
CA ALA A 341 23.15 -6.16 -6.61
C ALA A 341 22.62 -7.05 -7.75
N GLY A 342 23.48 -7.98 -8.19
CA GLY A 342 23.03 -9.28 -8.62
C GLY A 342 22.55 -10.12 -7.43
N ALA A 343 21.64 -11.05 -7.72
CA ALA A 343 21.08 -12.08 -6.85
C ALA A 343 20.13 -11.60 -5.74
N VAL A 344 18.83 -11.86 -5.96
CA VAL A 344 17.89 -12.63 -5.11
C VAL A 344 16.48 -12.24 -5.59
N TRP A 345 15.87 -13.08 -6.43
CA TRP A 345 14.43 -13.06 -6.68
C TRP A 345 13.95 -14.50 -6.83
N GLY A 346 13.26 -14.99 -5.78
CA GLY A 346 12.34 -16.11 -5.91
C GLY A 346 11.02 -15.57 -6.44
N GLU A 347 10.45 -16.25 -7.43
CA GLU A 347 9.18 -15.88 -8.09
C GLU A 347 8.08 -15.55 -7.08
N LEU A 348 7.50 -14.34 -7.19
CA LEU A 348 6.23 -14.01 -6.54
C LEU A 348 5.17 -15.00 -7.02
N ARG A 349 4.81 -15.98 -6.19
CA ARG A 349 3.73 -16.92 -6.48
C ARG A 349 2.40 -16.25 -6.25
N VAL A 350 1.70 -15.93 -7.34
CA VAL A 350 0.25 -15.73 -7.30
C VAL A 350 -0.39 -17.12 -7.10
N GLY A 351 -0.77 -17.43 -5.86
CA GLY A 351 -1.34 -18.73 -5.51
C GLY A 351 -2.71 -18.93 -6.16
N ALA A 352 -2.77 -19.77 -7.20
CA ALA A 352 -4.00 -20.41 -7.62
C ALA A 352 -4.24 -21.62 -6.69
N GLY A 353 -5.27 -21.54 -5.85
CA GLY A 353 -5.65 -22.61 -4.93
C GLY A 353 -6.10 -23.88 -5.66
N ARG A 354 -5.60 -25.04 -5.23
CA ARG A 354 -6.27 -26.34 -5.43
C ARG A 354 -6.78 -26.83 -4.07
N PRO A 355 -7.98 -27.45 -4.01
CA PRO A 355 -8.55 -27.96 -2.77
C PRO A 355 -7.80 -29.22 -2.28
N PRO A 356 -7.69 -29.46 -0.96
CA PRO A 356 -7.06 -30.66 -0.44
C PRO A 356 -8.10 -31.79 -0.33
N GLY A 357 -7.80 -32.93 -0.95
CA GLY A 357 -8.59 -34.14 -0.80
C GLY A 357 -8.12 -35.25 -1.74
N ALA A 358 -7.16 -36.07 -1.29
CA ALA A 358 -7.07 -37.50 -1.55
C ALA A 358 -5.74 -38.03 -1.00
N VAL A 359 -5.83 -38.86 0.05
CA VAL A 359 -4.79 -39.81 0.43
C VAL A 359 -4.88 -40.98 -0.55
N PRO A 360 -3.75 -41.51 -1.05
CA PRO A 360 -3.73 -42.93 -1.39
C PRO A 360 -2.55 -43.66 -0.74
N TRP A 361 -2.95 -44.79 -0.16
CA TRP A 361 -2.11 -45.93 0.20
C TRP A 361 -1.45 -46.56 -1.02
N GLY A 362 -0.29 -47.18 -0.83
CA GLY A 362 0.06 -48.42 -1.53
C GLY A 362 1.30 -48.42 -2.44
N LEU A 363 2.33 -49.09 -1.92
CA LEU A 363 3.19 -50.09 -2.58
C LEU A 363 4.16 -49.68 -3.70
N SER A 364 5.43 -49.91 -3.37
CA SER A 364 6.62 -49.90 -4.21
C SER A 364 6.78 -51.20 -5.01
N SER A 365 7.05 -51.10 -6.32
CA SER A 365 8.01 -51.95 -7.06
C SER A 365 8.10 -51.61 -8.56
N GLY A 366 9.33 -51.34 -9.04
CA GLY A 366 9.84 -51.89 -10.31
C GLY A 366 9.75 -51.10 -11.64
N LEU A 367 10.77 -50.25 -11.92
CA LEU A 367 11.55 -50.10 -13.19
C LEU A 367 10.81 -49.78 -14.54
N PRO A 368 11.51 -49.46 -15.67
CA PRO A 368 11.96 -48.09 -16.03
C PRO A 368 11.61 -47.66 -17.49
N ALA A 369 11.74 -46.36 -17.84
CA ALA A 369 12.34 -45.88 -19.11
C ALA A 369 12.10 -44.38 -19.39
N ALA A 370 13.21 -43.68 -19.60
CA ALA A 370 13.50 -42.62 -20.58
C ALA A 370 12.41 -41.59 -20.97
N ARG A 371 12.72 -40.30 -20.73
CA ARG A 371 12.70 -39.24 -21.77
C ARG A 371 13.56 -38.04 -21.38
N GLN A 372 14.36 -37.60 -22.35
CA GLN A 372 15.42 -36.60 -22.28
C GLN A 372 14.90 -35.18 -22.01
N ALA A 373 15.67 -34.41 -21.24
CA ALA A 373 15.64 -32.95 -21.27
C ALA A 373 17.08 -32.44 -21.37
N ALA A 374 17.41 -31.82 -22.51
CA ALA A 374 18.68 -31.16 -22.76
C ALA A 374 18.79 -29.88 -21.92
N ARG A 375 19.86 -29.77 -21.13
CA ARG A 375 20.31 -28.53 -20.48
C ARG A 375 21.66 -28.14 -21.08
N LEU A 376 21.69 -27.04 -21.82
CA LEU A 376 22.93 -26.32 -22.16
C LEU A 376 23.41 -25.56 -20.92
N ARG A 377 24.52 -26.02 -20.34
CA ARG A 377 25.36 -25.25 -19.42
C ARG A 377 26.58 -24.78 -20.22
N LEU A 378 26.73 -23.46 -20.37
CA LEU A 378 27.99 -22.85 -20.75
C LEU A 378 28.69 -22.39 -19.47
N LEU A 379 29.70 -23.15 -19.09
CA LEU A 379 30.79 -22.75 -18.19
C LEU A 379 31.70 -21.80 -18.97
N ALA A 380 31.93 -20.59 -18.44
CA ALA A 380 33.03 -19.74 -18.88
C ALA A 380 33.99 -19.56 -17.69
N LEU A 381 35.25 -19.86 -18.00
CA LEU A 381 36.41 -19.96 -17.13
C LEU A 381 36.82 -18.58 -16.56
N CYS A 382 37.21 -18.56 -15.28
CA CYS A 382 37.86 -17.45 -14.62
C CYS A 382 39.37 -17.77 -14.52
N PRO A 383 40.30 -16.89 -14.95
CA PRO A 383 41.71 -17.03 -14.61
C PRO A 383 41.99 -16.41 -13.23
N ARG A 384 42.92 -17.04 -12.50
CA ARG A 384 43.58 -16.53 -11.29
C ARG A 384 44.81 -15.70 -11.66
N GLU A 385 45.18 -14.80 -10.73
CA GLU A 385 46.51 -14.23 -10.36
C GLU A 385 46.27 -12.75 -9.96
N GLY A 386 46.79 -12.17 -8.89
CA GLY A 386 48.00 -12.42 -8.10
C GLY A 386 48.66 -11.03 -7.88
N ASP A 387 48.67 -10.56 -6.63
CA ASP A 387 49.42 -9.46 -5.98
C ASP A 387 49.96 -8.20 -6.75
N ARG A 388 49.51 -7.02 -6.25
CA ARG A 388 50.16 -5.70 -5.96
C ARG A 388 51.26 -5.11 -6.90
N PRO A 389 51.31 -3.76 -7.12
CA PRO A 389 51.67 -2.77 -6.06
C PRO A 389 51.03 -1.35 -6.14
N CYS A 390 51.31 -0.53 -5.12
CA CYS A 390 50.97 0.91 -4.94
C CYS A 390 51.79 1.86 -5.88
N PRO A 391 51.78 3.21 -5.69
CA PRO A 391 50.84 4.20 -6.19
C PRO A 391 51.47 5.26 -7.14
N GLY A 392 50.62 5.95 -7.91
CA GLY A 392 50.89 7.31 -8.43
C GLY A 392 51.49 7.41 -9.84
N LEU A 393 50.67 7.85 -10.82
CA LEU A 393 50.96 8.99 -11.70
C LEU A 393 49.74 9.30 -12.58
N ARG A 394 49.51 10.59 -12.83
CA ARG A 394 48.59 11.14 -13.84
C ARG A 394 49.01 10.67 -15.23
N VAL A 395 48.06 10.39 -16.13
CA VAL A 395 47.91 10.98 -17.48
C VAL A 395 46.47 10.70 -17.95
N GLY A 396 45.84 11.69 -18.58
CA GLY A 396 44.50 11.58 -19.14
C GLY A 396 44.44 10.70 -20.40
N ALA A 397 43.25 10.19 -20.70
CA ALA A 397 42.92 9.67 -22.02
C ALA A 397 41.42 9.84 -22.28
N GLU A 398 41.14 10.34 -23.48
CA GLU A 398 39.83 10.60 -24.07
C GLU A 398 38.89 9.40 -24.00
N VAL A 399 37.63 9.65 -23.64
CA VAL A 399 36.53 8.71 -23.87
C VAL A 399 35.91 9.05 -25.22
N ARG A 400 36.19 8.24 -26.25
CA ARG A 400 35.47 8.27 -27.53
C ARG A 400 34.16 7.50 -27.38
N TYR A 401 33.03 8.19 -27.59
CA TYR A 401 31.73 7.57 -27.77
C TYR A 401 31.60 6.99 -29.19
N TRP A 402 31.22 5.72 -29.29
CA TRP A 402 30.72 5.13 -30.54
C TRP A 402 29.20 5.35 -30.61
N VAL A 403 28.76 6.15 -31.58
CA VAL A 403 27.34 6.26 -31.95
C VAL A 403 27.12 5.37 -33.18
N HIS A 404 26.36 4.30 -33.02
CA HIS A 404 25.83 3.53 -34.13
C HIS A 404 24.60 4.26 -34.70
N CYS A 405 24.73 4.85 -35.89
CA CYS A 405 23.59 5.31 -36.69
C CYS A 405 23.35 4.32 -37.83
N THR A 406 22.20 3.65 -37.80
CA THR A 406 21.67 2.88 -38.94
C THR A 406 21.05 3.80 -39.97
N TRP A 407 21.44 3.61 -41.22
CA TRP A 407 20.95 4.33 -42.39
C TRP A 407 19.59 3.80 -42.86
N THR A 408 18.64 4.69 -43.14
CA THR A 408 17.51 4.43 -44.04
C THR A 408 17.42 5.53 -45.09
N GLN A 409 17.09 5.11 -46.30
CA GLN A 409 17.35 5.72 -47.61
C GLN A 409 16.68 7.10 -47.83
N GLY A 410 17.35 7.98 -48.56
CA GLY A 410 16.81 9.24 -49.10
C GLY A 410 17.68 9.77 -50.26
N THR A 411 17.05 10.24 -51.32
CA THR A 411 17.61 10.56 -52.66
C THR A 411 18.48 11.83 -52.73
N PRO A 412 19.36 11.95 -53.75
CA PRO A 412 20.44 12.91 -53.78
C PRO A 412 20.00 14.30 -54.28
N ASP A 413 19.48 15.14 -53.38
CA ASP A 413 19.35 16.59 -53.66
C ASP A 413 19.40 17.52 -52.43
N GLN A 414 19.87 17.03 -51.27
CA GLN A 414 20.05 17.86 -50.06
C GLN A 414 21.49 17.98 -49.55
N ILE A 415 22.47 17.47 -50.29
CA ILE A 415 23.91 17.56 -49.93
C ILE A 415 24.58 18.70 -50.71
N ARG A 416 24.01 19.92 -50.64
CA ARG A 416 24.72 21.17 -50.96
C ARG A 416 24.09 22.33 -50.18
N ARG A 417 24.37 22.37 -48.88
CA ARG A 417 24.38 23.57 -48.01
C ARG A 417 24.48 23.11 -46.55
N ARG A 418 25.69 22.74 -46.13
CA ARG A 418 26.14 22.71 -44.71
C ARG A 418 27.62 22.32 -44.67
N GLN A 419 28.44 23.16 -45.29
CA GLN A 419 29.88 23.26 -45.00
C GLN A 419 30.19 24.75 -44.94
N ALA A 420 29.95 25.35 -43.79
CA ALA A 420 30.57 26.59 -43.38
C ALA A 420 30.41 26.71 -41.87
N LEU A 421 31.53 26.96 -41.19
CA LEU A 421 31.68 27.44 -39.81
C LEU A 421 31.72 26.36 -38.71
N PHE A 422 32.88 25.70 -38.63
CA PHE A 422 33.57 25.53 -37.35
C PHE A 422 34.48 26.75 -37.14
N SER A 423 34.38 27.41 -35.97
CA SER A 423 35.49 27.72 -35.06
C SER A 423 35.33 29.07 -34.31
N THR A 424 35.74 29.01 -33.04
CA THR A 424 36.24 30.07 -32.14
C THR A 424 35.31 31.18 -31.63
N GLY A 425 35.13 31.18 -30.30
CA GLY A 425 35.76 32.20 -29.43
C GLY A 425 35.02 33.50 -29.14
N CYS A 426 34.99 33.83 -27.84
CA CYS A 426 34.77 35.16 -27.25
C CYS A 426 33.32 35.70 -27.11
N LEU A 427 32.94 35.87 -25.85
CA LEU A 427 31.92 36.80 -25.35
C LEU A 427 32.12 38.22 -25.91
N PRO A 428 31.02 38.97 -26.07
CA PRO A 428 30.97 40.30 -25.50
C PRO A 428 29.72 40.55 -24.63
N ARG A 429 29.94 41.45 -23.66
CA ARG A 429 28.94 42.06 -22.78
C ARG A 429 28.01 42.99 -23.57
N GLY A 430 26.76 43.08 -23.09
CA GLY A 430 25.90 44.25 -23.21
C GLY A 430 24.94 44.23 -24.40
N VAL A 431 23.63 44.20 -24.11
CA VAL A 431 22.67 45.29 -24.40
C VAL A 431 21.27 44.85 -23.92
N GLU A 432 20.80 45.62 -22.94
CA GLU A 432 19.43 46.09 -22.65
C GLU A 432 18.20 45.16 -22.64
N CYS A 433 17.64 45.07 -21.42
CA CYS A 433 16.24 44.77 -21.15
C CYS A 433 15.30 45.75 -21.86
N THR A 434 14.48 45.25 -22.78
CA THR A 434 13.28 45.96 -23.25
C THR A 434 12.06 45.47 -22.45
N ARG A 435 11.51 46.41 -21.68
CA ARG A 435 10.21 46.30 -21.01
C ARG A 435 9.10 46.34 -22.06
N PHE A 436 8.18 45.38 -22.03
CA PHE A 436 6.91 45.48 -22.74
C PHE A 436 5.93 46.36 -21.95
N PRO A 437 5.22 47.32 -22.58
CA PRO A 437 4.14 48.07 -21.94
C PRO A 437 2.86 47.22 -21.83
N PRO A 438 1.99 47.50 -20.84
CA PRO A 438 0.75 46.75 -20.64
C PRO A 438 -0.34 47.18 -21.64
N VAL A 439 -1.03 46.20 -22.23
CA VAL A 439 -2.24 46.43 -23.04
C VAL A 439 -3.47 46.33 -22.12
N PRO A 440 -4.37 47.33 -22.10
CA PRO A 440 -5.52 47.36 -21.21
C PRO A 440 -6.79 46.71 -21.82
N GLY A 441 -7.52 45.98 -20.97
CA GLY A 441 -9.00 45.95 -20.98
C GLY A 441 -9.72 44.91 -21.85
N SER A 442 -10.36 43.93 -21.20
CA SER A 442 -11.79 43.59 -21.38
C SER A 442 -12.20 42.47 -20.41
N PRO A 443 -13.49 42.38 -20.04
CA PRO A 443 -13.89 42.13 -18.66
C PRO A 443 -14.19 40.67 -18.31
N HIS A 444 -14.14 40.42 -17.00
CA HIS A 444 -14.62 39.25 -16.28
C HIS A 444 -15.97 38.70 -16.79
N LYS A 445 -16.03 37.37 -16.93
CA LYS A 445 -17.24 36.59 -16.69
C LYS A 445 -16.94 35.50 -15.66
N LEU A 446 -17.34 35.78 -14.42
CA LEU A 446 -17.70 34.78 -13.43
C LEU A 446 -19.04 34.20 -13.84
N TRP A 447 -19.14 32.87 -13.93
CA TRP A 447 -20.24 32.02 -13.47
C TRP A 447 -19.69 30.62 -13.23
#